data_AF-A0A9D5DJG0-F1
#
_entry.id   AF-A0A9D5DJG0-F1
#
_cell.length_a   1.000
_cell.length_b   1.000
_cell.length_c   1.000
_cell.angle_alpha   90.00
_cell.angle_beta   90.00
_cell.angle_gamma   90.00
#
_symmetry.space_group_name_H-M   'P 1'
#
loop_
_entity.id
_entity.type
_entity.pdbx_description
1 polymer ?
#
loop_
_entity_poly.entity_id
_entity_poly.type
_entity_poly.pdbx_seq_one_letter_code
_entity_poly.pdbx_strand_id
1 'polypeptide(L)'
;MKELDANGFINELNSILKDEKNKKPVRITIKRYFPDVKGCKKKRKEIENKRISDGSEEYHNLVRVTDGKRRKSKVVIKNKSDSDSFVSDLIRSLIKIDTQKKGQKMNTK
;
A
#
# COMPACT_ATOMS: atom_id res chain seq x y z
N MET A 1 11.87 6.91 -1.48
CA MET A 1 10.65 6.16 -1.07
C MET A 1 11.14 4.94 -0.34
N LYS A 2 10.75 4.76 0.92
CA LYS A 2 11.26 3.69 1.78
C LYS A 2 10.59 2.37 1.41
N GLU A 3 11.37 1.32 1.17
CA GLU A 3 10.84 -0.03 1.02
C GLU A 3 10.74 -0.67 2.41
N LEU A 4 9.62 -1.31 2.69
CA LEU A 4 9.28 -1.97 3.94
C LEU A 4 8.78 -3.39 3.64
N ASP A 5 8.88 -4.26 4.63
CA ASP A 5 8.13 -5.50 4.68
C ASP A 5 6.64 -5.23 4.96
N ALA A 6 5.81 -6.28 4.89
CA ALA A 6 4.36 -6.18 5.11
C ALA A 6 4.02 -5.54 6.47
N ASN A 7 4.64 -6.04 7.54
CA ASN A 7 4.42 -5.56 8.90
C ASN A 7 4.90 -4.13 9.09
N GLY A 8 6.11 -3.80 8.61
CA GLY A 8 6.64 -2.44 8.64
C GLY A 8 5.76 -1.46 7.86
N PHE A 9 5.22 -1.88 6.72
CA PHE A 9 4.29 -1.05 5.94
C PHE A 9 3.01 -0.72 6.72
N ILE A 10 2.40 -1.72 7.38
CA ILE A 10 1.20 -1.52 8.19
C ILE A 10 1.51 -0.59 9.39
N ASN A 11 2.65 -0.79 10.05
CA ASN A 11 3.07 0.06 11.15
C ASN A 11 3.31 1.52 10.72
N GLU A 12 3.93 1.73 9.58
CA GLU A 12 4.13 3.07 8.99
C GLU A 12 2.77 3.71 8.64
N LEU A 13 1.86 2.98 8.00
CA LEU A 13 0.51 3.46 7.70
C LEU A 13 -0.21 3.87 8.99
N ASN A 14 -0.13 3.05 10.03
CA ASN A 14 -0.75 3.33 11.33
C ASN A 14 -0.16 4.58 11.97
N SER A 15 1.16 4.77 11.89
CA SER A 15 1.83 5.98 12.36
C SER A 15 1.31 7.22 11.64
N ILE A 16 1.19 7.17 10.31
CA ILE A 16 0.67 8.28 9.50
C ILE A 16 -0.80 8.58 9.84
N LEU A 17 -1.63 7.55 10.00
CA LEU A 17 -3.05 7.71 10.30
C LEU A 17 -3.31 8.24 11.70
N LYS A 18 -2.43 7.97 12.66
CA LYS A 18 -2.50 8.48 14.05
C LYS A 18 -1.93 9.89 14.20
N ASP A 19 -1.17 10.39 13.22
CA ASP A 19 -0.62 11.75 13.27
C ASP A 19 -1.71 12.81 13.08
N GLU A 20 -2.17 13.40 14.19
CA GLU A 20 -3.19 14.46 14.18
C GLU A 20 -2.72 15.77 13.53
N LYS A 21 -1.39 15.97 13.43
CA LYS A 21 -0.79 17.11 12.72
C LYS A 21 -0.89 16.93 11.20
N ASN A 22 -1.13 15.71 10.72
CA ASN A 22 -1.35 15.48 9.31
C ASN A 22 -2.80 15.79 8.92
N LYS A 23 -3.01 17.00 8.38
CA LYS A 23 -4.30 17.45 7.84
C LYS A 23 -4.53 17.04 6.37
N LYS A 24 -3.54 16.42 5.72
CA LYS A 24 -3.64 16.00 4.31
C LYS A 24 -4.17 14.57 4.21
N PRO A 25 -4.92 14.24 3.14
CA PRO A 25 -5.40 12.87 2.93
C PRO A 25 -4.25 11.89 2.77
N VAL A 26 -4.31 10.80 3.52
CA VAL A 26 -3.43 9.64 3.33
C VAL A 26 -3.88 8.90 2.08
N ARG A 27 -2.96 8.64 1.15
CA ARG A 27 -3.24 7.92 -0.10
C ARG A 27 -2.55 6.58 -0.08
N ILE A 28 -3.33 5.52 -0.28
CA ILE A 28 -2.84 4.16 -0.53
C ILE A 28 -3.01 3.88 -2.02
N THR A 29 -2.05 3.20 -2.63
CA THR A 29 -2.11 2.85 -4.04
C THR A 29 -1.61 1.43 -4.23
N ILE A 30 -2.40 0.59 -4.89
CA ILE A 30 -2.10 -0.81 -5.18
C ILE A 30 -1.99 -0.96 -6.70
N LYS A 31 -0.91 -1.56 -7.19
CA LYS A 31 -0.68 -1.79 -8.62
C LYS A 31 0.06 -3.11 -8.84
N ARG A 32 -0.18 -3.74 -9.99
CA ARG A 32 0.71 -4.77 -10.50
C ARG A 32 2.10 -4.19 -10.75
N TYR A 33 3.12 -4.97 -10.50
CA TYR A 33 4.52 -4.58 -10.57
C TYR A 33 5.36 -5.69 -11.19
N PHE A 34 6.03 -5.34 -12.28
CA PHE A 34 6.97 -6.21 -12.98
C PHE A 34 8.38 -5.67 -12.73
N PRO A 35 9.17 -6.28 -11.84
CA PRO A 35 10.45 -5.72 -11.38
C PRO A 35 11.50 -5.64 -12.49
N ASP A 36 11.40 -6.49 -13.50
CA ASP A 36 12.30 -6.62 -14.64
C ASP A 36 11.92 -5.69 -15.82
N VAL A 37 10.69 -5.18 -15.84
CA VAL A 37 10.20 -4.27 -16.87
C VAL A 37 10.70 -2.84 -16.62
N LYS A 38 11.83 -2.50 -17.26
CA LYS A 38 12.47 -1.17 -17.20
C LYS A 38 12.07 -0.29 -18.38
N GLY A 39 12.30 1.02 -18.26
CA GLY A 39 12.15 1.99 -19.37
C GLY A 39 11.03 3.02 -19.20
N CYS A 40 10.77 3.78 -20.27
CA CYS A 40 9.77 4.84 -20.25
C CYS A 40 8.35 4.29 -20.08
N LYS A 41 7.44 5.12 -19.56
CA LYS A 41 6.06 4.72 -19.20
C LYS A 41 5.32 3.98 -20.32
N LYS A 42 5.48 4.45 -21.57
CA LYS A 42 4.81 3.87 -22.75
C LYS A 42 5.30 2.44 -23.02
N LYS A 43 6.60 2.26 -23.16
CA LYS A 43 7.24 0.94 -23.38
C LYS A 43 6.90 -0.06 -22.27
N ARG A 44 6.94 0.38 -21.01
CA ARG A 44 6.57 -0.49 -19.89
C ARG A 44 5.13 -0.99 -19.99
N LYS A 45 4.17 -0.11 -20.28
CA LYS A 45 2.76 -0.49 -20.40
C LYS A 45 2.51 -1.46 -21.55
N GLU A 46 3.21 -1.31 -22.67
CA GLU A 46 3.14 -2.24 -23.79
C GLU A 46 3.65 -3.64 -23.41
N ILE A 47 4.76 -3.72 -22.69
CA ILE A 47 5.33 -5.00 -22.21
C ILE A 47 4.44 -5.64 -21.14
N GLU A 48 3.95 -4.85 -20.19
CA GLU A 48 3.01 -5.32 -19.15
C GLU A 48 1.74 -5.91 -19.78
N ASN A 49 1.16 -5.24 -20.77
CA ASN A 49 -0.04 -5.71 -21.45
C ASN A 49 0.19 -7.02 -22.20
N LYS A 50 1.34 -7.17 -22.90
CA LYS A 50 1.69 -8.43 -23.57
C LYS A 50 1.85 -9.57 -22.56
N ARG A 51 2.55 -9.36 -21.45
CA ARG A 51 2.71 -10.41 -20.43
C ARG A 51 1.39 -10.84 -19.79
N ILE A 52 0.46 -9.89 -19.63
CA ILE A 52 -0.89 -10.18 -19.14
C ILE A 52 -1.67 -11.00 -20.18
N SER A 53 -1.56 -10.71 -21.49
CA SER A 53 -2.23 -11.50 -22.52
C SER A 53 -1.65 -12.90 -22.68
N ASP A 54 -0.34 -13.05 -22.47
CA ASP A 54 0.40 -14.28 -22.73
C ASP A 54 0.35 -15.27 -21.54
N GLY A 55 -0.28 -14.88 -20.42
CA GLY A 55 -0.46 -15.75 -19.25
C GLY A 55 0.82 -16.03 -18.44
N SER A 56 1.92 -15.30 -18.68
CA SER A 56 3.14 -15.42 -17.88
C SER A 56 2.94 -14.66 -16.55
N GLU A 57 2.41 -15.36 -15.53
CA GLU A 57 1.86 -14.79 -14.29
C GLU A 57 2.86 -14.22 -13.28
N GLU A 58 4.15 -14.07 -13.60
CA GLU A 58 5.12 -13.58 -12.62
C GLU A 58 5.06 -12.04 -12.50
N TYR A 59 3.99 -11.56 -11.86
CA TYR A 59 3.86 -10.18 -11.41
C TYR A 59 3.76 -10.11 -9.90
N HIS A 60 4.33 -9.06 -9.32
CA HIS A 60 4.21 -8.76 -7.91
C HIS A 60 3.12 -7.71 -7.69
N ASN A 61 2.59 -7.61 -6.48
CA ASN A 61 1.76 -6.48 -6.06
C ASN A 61 2.64 -5.42 -5.38
N LEU A 62 2.60 -4.20 -5.89
CA LEU A 62 3.25 -3.05 -5.28
C LEU A 62 2.21 -2.19 -4.59
N VAL A 63 2.33 -2.08 -3.28
CA VAL A 63 1.49 -1.21 -2.46
C VAL A 63 2.32 -0.03 -1.99
N ARG A 64 1.75 1.17 -2.07
CA ARG A 64 2.39 2.42 -1.67
C ARG A 64 1.48 3.19 -0.74
N VAL A 65 2.08 3.87 0.24
CA VAL A 65 1.40 4.83 1.11
C VAL A 65 2.11 6.18 1.05
N THR A 66 1.33 7.26 1.06
CA THR A 66 1.84 8.62 1.24
C THR A 66 0.91 9.46 2.09
N ASP A 67 1.50 10.32 2.91
CA ASP A 67 0.80 11.33 3.72
C ASP A 67 0.41 12.60 2.92
N GLY A 68 0.70 12.64 1.62
CA GLY A 68 0.50 13.84 0.78
C GLY A 68 1.54 14.95 1.00
N LYS A 69 2.58 14.70 1.81
CA LYS A 69 3.74 15.57 2.01
C LYS A 69 5.00 14.86 1.51
N ARG A 70 5.89 14.46 2.43
CA ARG A 70 7.20 13.86 2.15
C ARG A 70 7.24 12.36 2.47
N ARG A 71 6.43 11.86 3.41
CA ARG A 71 6.50 10.44 3.81
C ARG A 71 5.89 9.58 2.70
N LYS A 72 6.72 8.66 2.17
CA LYS A 72 6.39 7.77 1.07
C LYS A 72 7.06 6.43 1.31
N SER A 73 6.25 5.40 1.53
CA SER A 73 6.70 4.04 1.76
C SER A 73 6.03 3.07 0.80
N LYS A 74 6.67 1.93 0.55
CA LYS A 74 6.18 0.88 -0.34
C LYS A 74 6.45 -0.51 0.24
N VAL A 75 5.63 -1.47 -0.16
CA VAL A 75 5.86 -2.92 0.04
C VAL A 75 5.64 -3.63 -1.29
N VAL A 76 6.47 -4.63 -1.57
CA VAL A 76 6.37 -5.51 -2.75
C VAL A 76 5.98 -6.90 -2.26
N ILE A 77 4.80 -7.36 -2.68
CA ILE A 77 4.25 -8.66 -2.34
C ILE A 77 4.44 -9.57 -3.55
N LYS A 78 5.22 -10.63 -3.38
CA LYS A 78 5.73 -11.42 -4.51
C LYS A 78 4.80 -12.54 -4.96
N ASN A 79 3.92 -13.03 -4.09
CA ASN A 79 3.02 -14.14 -4.37
C ASN A 79 1.58 -13.81 -3.93
N LYS A 80 0.63 -14.66 -4.33
CA LYS A 80 -0.79 -14.47 -4.06
C LYS A 80 -1.17 -14.71 -2.59
N SER A 81 -0.60 -15.73 -1.96
CA SER A 81 -0.86 -16.07 -0.54
C SER A 81 -0.54 -14.89 0.39
N ASP A 82 0.64 -14.29 0.21
CA ASP A 82 1.07 -13.12 0.97
C ASP A 82 0.19 -11.88 0.68
N SER A 83 -0.41 -11.82 -0.51
CA SER A 83 -1.32 -10.73 -0.89
C SER A 83 -2.63 -10.80 -0.12
N ASP A 84 -3.23 -11.98 -0.01
CA ASP A 84 -4.49 -12.17 0.70
C ASP A 84 -4.31 -11.97 2.21
N SER A 85 -3.18 -12.46 2.75
CA SER A 85 -2.77 -12.22 4.13
C SER A 85 -2.57 -10.72 4.40
N PHE A 86 -1.80 -10.03 3.55
CA PHE A 86 -1.57 -8.59 3.67
C PHE A 86 -2.85 -7.77 3.60
N VAL A 87 -3.77 -8.10 2.69
CA VAL A 87 -5.06 -7.39 2.58
C VAL A 87 -5.89 -7.58 3.84
N SER A 88 -5.92 -8.80 4.39
CA SER A 88 -6.62 -9.10 5.64
C SER A 88 -6.05 -8.28 6.82
N ASP A 89 -4.73 -8.23 6.95
CA ASP A 89 -4.06 -7.45 8.00
C ASP A 89 -4.26 -5.94 7.82
N LEU A 90 -4.22 -5.46 6.57
CA LEU A 90 -4.49 -4.07 6.23
C LEU A 90 -5.92 -3.67 6.65
N ILE A 91 -6.93 -4.47 6.29
CA ILE A 91 -8.33 -4.22 6.64
C ILE A 91 -8.49 -4.21 8.17
N ARG A 92 -7.96 -5.23 8.85
CA ARG A 92 -8.01 -5.32 10.32
C ARG A 92 -7.39 -4.08 10.98
N SER A 93 -6.26 -3.61 10.47
CA SER A 93 -5.57 -2.43 10.98
C SER A 93 -6.38 -1.15 10.79
N LEU A 94 -6.98 -0.97 9.61
CA LEU A 94 -7.80 0.20 9.30
C LEU A 94 -9.07 0.25 10.18
N ILE A 95 -9.75 -0.89 10.34
CA ILE A 95 -10.93 -0.99 11.24
C ILE A 95 -10.54 -0.63 12.67
N LYS A 96 -9.42 -1.18 13.17
CA LYS A 96 -8.93 -0.88 14.53
C LYS A 96 -8.70 0.61 14.73
N ILE A 97 -8.10 1.30 13.76
CA ILE A 97 -7.86 2.74 13.84
C ILE A 97 -9.16 3.54 13.81
N ASP A 98 -10.10 3.17 12.95
CA ASP A 98 -11.41 3.84 12.86
C ASP A 98 -12.16 3.74 14.19
N THR A 99 -12.22 2.55 14.78
CA THR A 99 -12.86 2.32 16.09
C THR A 99 -12.20 3.13 17.20
N GLN A 100 -10.85 3.19 17.22
CA GLN A 100 -10.11 4.00 18.21
C GLN A 100 -10.44 5.50 18.10
N LYS A 101 -10.50 6.03 16.87
CA LYS A 101 -10.84 7.44 16.64
C LYS A 101 -12.30 7.77 16.99
N LYS A 102 -13.23 6.83 16.76
CA LYS A 102 -14.64 6.99 17.16
C LYS A 102 -14.81 6.96 18.68
N GLY A 103 -14.14 6.04 19.37
CA GLY A 103 -14.17 5.97 20.83
C GLY A 103 -13.61 7.22 21.52
N GLN A 104 -12.55 7.83 20.98
CA GLN A 104 -11.96 9.06 21.52
C GLN A 104 -12.90 10.28 21.43
N LYS A 105 -13.78 10.35 20.42
CA LYS A 105 -14.76 11.44 20.30
C LYS A 105 -15.86 11.38 21.36
N MET A 106 -16.13 10.22 21.96
CA MET A 106 -17.20 10.08 22.96
C MET A 106 -16.79 10.50 24.38
N ASN A 107 -15.48 10.55 24.69
CA ASN A 107 -14.96 10.91 26.01
C ASN A 107 -14.62 12.41 26.18
N THR A 108 -15.11 13.28 25.28
CA THR A 108 -14.86 14.74 25.34
C THR A 108 -16.13 15.56 25.54
N LYS A 109 -17.15 14.98 26.18
CA LYS A 109 -18.31 15.72 26.70
C LYS A 109 -18.32 15.71 28.22
#